data_AF-A0AAU1PP59-F1
#
_entry.id   AF-A0AAU1PP59-F1
#
_cell.length_a   1.000
_cell.length_b   1.000
_cell.length_c   1.000
_cell.angle_alpha   90.00
_cell.angle_beta   90.00
_cell.angle_gamma   90.00
#
_symmetry.space_group_name_H-M   'P 1'
#
loop_
_entity.id
_entity.type
_entity.pdbx_description
1 polymer ?
#
loop_
_entity_poly.entity_id
_entity_poly.type
_entity_poly.pdbx_seq_one_letter_code
_entity_poly.pdbx_strand_id
1 'polypeptide(L)'
;MRLGAKIGGRYRLTKNLGGGSGQVWLAHDDALRRYVVLKRVRGADDSAAGFDRLRTEAHALGGVSHPHVVTLYDAVRVGHYRWATSWLVMEYAPGGSLDGRPPLPPALAAGIGAQIAGALATLHTKDVVHGDVKPGNVVLAADGAAKLADFGAAYRFGGVTPAAGRRAGRVAYTPGYAAPEVWLHRSPEPASDVFSLAAMVHTLVTGRPPRYEVYQGEEAAECVVDPGVGPLREALTAMLRSAAEDRPTAAEAGELLRTVAGPPENLPPLPGDPRITRADDAPGTPDRSGRKRIAAVAVAVTALALAVWAGAWAGTWGSAWAWALGTVRGGDVAASASVIGDHRTADPCALTDSAALSRFGRPVLEPAYGNFDRCDVILRDLRDTTPDAVVDVEVEFGDGGRPELAGPVTTTGRVSVAQGPPDGGECDRTLLPAGDDAYVTITAKPVEGTRAGVSALCRIADVAVGSATKVLNDVPAGGRTPRRSPPLPAESLANRDACALLTPRALEAVPGVDASDPEAGFGRWDCSWRSTTSDLWVRLFFDRGPTPTAADGTPVELAGHSAVIAPPDDEGPHTAKVQVVHRSFTVRDGYTEVETVNVVVGDGSRSAQQLSALATDLARAAATSA
;
A
#
# COMPACT_ATOMS: atom_id res chain seq x y z
N MET A 1 5.93 -10.47 2.64
CA MET A 1 6.12 -11.30 3.86
C MET A 1 5.02 -12.37 3.90
N ARG A 2 5.32 -13.55 4.44
CA ARG A 2 4.39 -14.70 4.47
C ARG A 2 3.92 -15.00 5.90
N LEU A 3 2.72 -15.58 6.03
CA LEU A 3 2.22 -16.13 7.29
C LEU A 3 3.23 -17.12 7.89
N GLY A 4 3.42 -17.09 9.20
CA GLY A 4 4.38 -17.93 9.92
C GLY A 4 5.82 -17.38 9.97
N ALA A 5 6.15 -16.33 9.20
CA ALA A 5 7.46 -15.69 9.28
C ALA A 5 7.74 -15.13 10.69
N LYS A 6 9.01 -15.16 11.12
CA LYS A 6 9.43 -14.65 12.43
C LYS A 6 10.17 -13.32 12.29
N ILE A 7 9.61 -12.27 12.89
CA ILE A 7 10.22 -10.95 13.00
C ILE A 7 11.07 -10.91 14.28
N GLY A 8 12.34 -10.52 14.15
CA GLY A 8 13.30 -10.43 15.26
C GLY A 8 13.55 -11.77 15.96
N GLY A 9 13.34 -12.89 15.27
CA GLY A 9 13.44 -14.24 15.83
C GLY A 9 12.37 -14.61 16.88
N ARG A 10 11.47 -13.68 17.25
CA ARG A 10 10.56 -13.80 18.40
C ARG A 10 9.09 -13.70 18.02
N TYR A 11 8.74 -12.81 17.10
CA TYR A 11 7.34 -12.47 16.79
C TYR A 11 6.90 -13.19 15.53
N ARG A 12 6.07 -14.21 15.67
CA ARG A 12 5.61 -15.05 14.56
C ARG A 12 4.35 -14.46 13.94
N LEU A 13 4.40 -14.06 12.68
CA LEU A 13 3.26 -13.48 11.96
C LEU A 13 2.15 -14.51 11.80
N THR A 14 0.91 -14.16 12.19
CA THR A 14 -0.24 -15.08 12.22
C THR A 14 -1.42 -14.61 11.38
N LYS A 15 -1.57 -13.30 11.16
CA LYS A 15 -2.61 -12.73 10.29
C LYS A 15 -2.18 -11.34 9.83
N ASN A 16 -2.31 -11.03 8.54
CA ASN A 16 -2.23 -9.65 8.08
C ASN A 16 -3.52 -8.94 8.51
N LEU A 17 -3.42 -7.86 9.26
CA LEU A 17 -4.57 -7.11 9.75
C LEU A 17 -5.01 -6.01 8.79
N GLY A 18 -4.14 -5.62 7.83
CA GLY A 18 -4.34 -4.45 7.00
C GLY A 18 -4.28 -3.16 7.82
N GLY A 19 -3.81 -2.06 7.22
CA GLY A 19 -3.77 -0.76 7.90
C GLY A 19 -3.42 0.36 6.94
N GLY A 20 -4.22 1.44 6.95
CA GLY A 20 -4.10 2.54 6.00
C GLY A 20 -2.73 3.23 5.94
N SER A 21 -1.89 3.12 6.97
CA SER A 21 -0.57 3.75 7.05
C SER A 21 0.64 2.79 6.94
N GLY A 22 0.43 1.47 6.74
CA GLY A 22 1.55 0.52 6.68
C GLY A 22 1.20 -0.97 6.81
N GLN A 23 2.22 -1.84 6.72
CA GLN A 23 2.07 -3.28 6.97
C GLN A 23 1.80 -3.53 8.46
N VAL A 24 0.58 -3.92 8.81
CA VAL A 24 0.14 -4.24 10.18
C VAL A 24 -0.20 -5.72 10.28
N TRP A 25 0.41 -6.41 11.24
CA TRP A 25 0.27 -7.85 11.41
C TRP A 25 -0.12 -8.21 12.83
N LEU A 26 -1.02 -9.18 12.97
CA LEU A 26 -1.15 -9.95 14.20
C LEU A 26 0.02 -10.93 14.26
N ALA A 27 0.71 -10.97 15.38
CA ALA A 27 1.76 -11.93 15.63
C ALA A 27 1.64 -12.57 17.00
N HIS A 28 2.19 -13.77 17.12
CA HIS A 28 2.38 -14.45 18.40
C HIS A 28 3.80 -14.15 18.90
N ASP A 29 3.91 -13.55 20.09
CA ASP A 29 5.16 -13.41 20.82
C ASP A 29 5.52 -14.77 21.44
N ASP A 30 6.46 -15.50 20.84
CA ASP A 30 6.84 -16.84 21.29
C ASP A 30 7.46 -16.85 22.70
N ALA A 31 8.06 -15.73 23.14
CA ALA A 31 8.72 -15.64 24.44
C ALA A 31 7.70 -15.40 25.57
N LEU A 32 6.75 -14.50 25.36
CA LEU A 32 5.72 -14.15 26.35
C LEU A 32 4.39 -14.90 26.17
N ARG A 33 4.26 -15.71 25.11
CA ARG A 33 3.08 -16.51 24.77
C ARG A 33 1.79 -15.69 24.73
N ARG A 34 1.83 -14.55 24.03
CA ARG A 34 0.69 -13.65 23.84
C ARG A 34 0.61 -13.14 22.41
N TYR A 35 -0.58 -12.73 22.00
CA TYR A 35 -0.76 -12.04 20.73
C TYR A 35 -0.40 -10.56 20.85
N VAL A 36 0.28 -10.04 19.83
CA VAL A 36 0.73 -8.65 19.70
C VAL A 36 0.46 -8.15 18.29
N VAL A 37 0.39 -6.83 18.13
CA VAL A 37 0.33 -6.20 16.81
C VAL A 37 1.71 -5.72 16.43
N LEU A 38 2.18 -6.10 15.24
CA LEU A 38 3.40 -5.57 14.64
C LEU A 38 3.03 -4.58 13.53
N LYS A 39 3.44 -3.33 13.70
CA LYS A 39 3.30 -2.30 12.67
C LYS A 39 4.65 -1.92 12.12
N ARG A 40 4.82 -2.04 10.80
CA ARG A 40 6.00 -1.54 10.11
C ARG A 40 5.98 -0.02 10.06
N VAL A 41 7.10 0.61 10.43
CA VAL A 41 7.30 2.05 10.31
C VAL A 41 7.86 2.34 8.92
N ARG A 42 7.21 3.24 8.17
CA ARG A 42 7.66 3.69 6.84
C ARG A 42 8.32 5.07 6.97
N GLY A 43 9.42 5.31 6.26
CA GLY A 43 10.08 6.61 6.21
C GLY A 43 10.89 7.00 7.45
N ALA A 44 11.14 6.06 8.37
CA ALA A 44 12.22 6.22 9.35
C ALA A 44 13.57 6.15 8.61
N ASP A 45 14.57 6.86 9.12
CA ASP A 45 15.95 6.57 8.73
C ASP A 45 16.27 5.14 9.18
N ASP A 46 16.30 4.19 8.25
CA ASP A 46 16.52 2.76 8.54
C ASP A 46 17.98 2.47 9.00
N SER A 47 18.80 3.52 9.14
CA SER A 47 20.08 3.48 9.86
C SER A 47 19.92 3.04 11.33
N ALA A 48 21.03 2.62 11.94
CA ALA A 48 21.05 2.33 13.38
C ALA A 48 20.67 3.55 14.22
N ALA A 49 21.08 4.75 13.78
CA ALA A 49 20.77 5.99 14.47
C ALA A 49 19.27 6.34 14.37
N GLY A 50 18.62 6.11 13.23
CA GLY A 50 17.19 6.35 13.09
C GLY A 50 16.34 5.32 13.85
N PHE A 51 16.77 4.06 13.90
CA PHE A 51 16.14 3.07 14.76
C PHE A 51 16.33 3.36 16.26
N ASP A 52 17.50 3.83 16.70
CA ASP A 52 17.70 4.21 18.10
C ASP A 52 16.85 5.42 18.49
N ARG A 53 16.65 6.38 17.58
CA ARG A 53 15.69 7.48 17.78
C ARG A 53 14.26 6.96 17.87
N LEU A 54 13.82 6.14 16.91
CA LEU A 54 12.50 5.51 16.91
C LEU A 54 12.26 4.72 18.20
N ARG A 55 13.26 3.95 18.67
CA ARG A 55 13.19 3.17 19.91
C ARG A 55 13.11 4.09 21.14
N THR A 56 13.89 5.16 21.17
CA THR A 56 13.85 6.16 22.26
C THR A 56 12.49 6.85 22.33
N GLU A 57 11.96 7.23 21.18
CA GLU A 57 10.64 7.86 21.05
C GLU A 57 9.49 6.89 21.37
N ALA A 58 9.59 5.64 20.91
CA ALA A 58 8.72 4.54 21.29
C ALA A 58 8.72 4.32 22.81
N HIS A 59 9.88 4.37 23.47
CA HIS A 59 9.95 4.29 24.93
C HIS A 59 9.32 5.51 25.62
N ALA A 60 9.50 6.72 25.07
CA ALA A 60 8.86 7.93 25.60
C ALA A 60 7.32 7.83 25.53
N LEU A 61 6.77 7.33 24.42
CA LEU A 61 5.34 7.05 24.25
C LEU A 61 4.88 5.85 25.07
N GLY A 62 5.70 4.81 25.20
CA GLY A 62 5.42 3.62 26.03
C GLY A 62 5.37 3.93 27.54
N GLY A 63 5.97 5.05 27.97
CA GLY A 63 5.81 5.58 29.33
C GLY A 63 4.44 6.21 29.60
N VAL A 64 3.56 6.31 28.60
CA VAL A 64 2.16 6.76 28.77
C VAL A 64 1.28 5.57 29.15
N SER A 65 1.14 5.35 30.46
CA SER A 65 0.21 4.36 31.00
C SER A 65 -1.19 4.98 31.15
N HIS A 66 -2.10 4.67 30.25
CA HIS A 66 -3.51 5.07 30.33
C HIS A 66 -4.41 3.95 29.79
N PRO A 67 -5.57 3.64 30.41
CA PRO A 67 -6.43 2.53 30.00
C PRO A 67 -6.95 2.65 28.55
N HIS A 68 -7.07 3.88 28.03
CA HIS A 68 -7.54 4.18 26.69
C HIS A 68 -6.42 4.53 25.69
N VAL A 69 -5.17 4.13 25.98
CA VAL A 69 -4.04 4.21 25.05
C VAL A 69 -3.53 2.80 24.78
N VAL A 70 -3.28 2.45 23.51
CA VAL A 70 -2.67 1.17 23.15
C VAL A 70 -1.25 1.11 23.71
N THR A 71 -0.94 0.06 24.45
CA THR A 71 0.39 -0.11 25.04
C THR A 71 1.42 -0.44 23.94
N LEU A 72 2.51 0.33 23.87
CA LEU A 72 3.66 0.02 23.03
C LEU A 72 4.65 -0.83 23.85
N TYR A 73 4.88 -2.07 23.44
CA TYR A 73 5.71 -3.04 24.17
C TYR A 73 7.18 -2.98 23.78
N ASP A 74 7.48 -2.82 22.50
CA ASP A 74 8.85 -2.95 21.97
C ASP A 74 8.99 -2.27 20.60
N ALA A 75 10.23 -2.03 20.18
CA ALA A 75 10.56 -1.68 18.81
C ALA A 75 11.64 -2.65 18.30
N VAL A 76 11.43 -3.22 17.13
CA VAL A 76 12.28 -4.28 16.58
C VAL A 76 12.76 -3.87 15.21
N ARG A 77 14.05 -4.02 14.96
CA ARG A 77 14.62 -3.87 13.62
C ARG A 77 14.93 -5.23 13.04
N VAL A 78 14.49 -5.49 11.81
CA VAL A 78 14.68 -6.77 11.12
C VAL A 78 15.16 -6.55 9.70
N GLY A 79 16.17 -7.31 9.30
CA GLY A 79 16.95 -7.06 8.08
C GLY A 79 18.18 -6.24 8.42
N HIS A 80 19.10 -6.11 7.46
CA HIS A 80 20.26 -5.26 7.65
C HIS A 80 20.17 -4.05 6.70
N TYR A 81 20.77 -2.93 7.12
CA TYR A 81 20.93 -1.73 6.29
C TYR A 81 19.65 -1.18 5.60
N ARG A 82 19.59 -0.91 4.28
CA ARG A 82 18.44 -0.21 3.61
C ARG A 82 17.14 -1.04 3.41
N TRP A 83 17.09 -2.25 3.97
CA TRP A 83 15.92 -3.15 4.04
C TRP A 83 15.68 -3.56 5.48
N ALA A 84 16.47 -3.00 6.41
CA ALA A 84 16.17 -3.06 7.82
C ALA A 84 14.81 -2.38 8.00
N THR A 85 13.81 -3.20 8.24
CA THR A 85 12.46 -2.73 8.53
C THR A 85 12.35 -2.54 10.02
N SER A 86 11.94 -1.34 10.42
CA SER A 86 11.62 -1.04 11.81
C SER A 86 10.15 -1.37 12.08
N TRP A 87 9.91 -2.05 13.19
CA TRP A 87 8.60 -2.51 13.63
C TRP A 87 8.30 -2.03 15.03
N LEU A 88 7.08 -1.54 15.25
CA LEU A 88 6.54 -1.30 16.57
C LEU A 88 5.73 -2.53 17.00
N VAL A 89 5.99 -3.02 18.20
CA VAL A 89 5.28 -4.15 18.82
C VAL A 89 4.31 -3.59 19.84
N MET A 90 3.02 -3.78 19.61
CA MET A 90 1.95 -3.11 20.34
C MET A 90 0.96 -4.12 20.93
N GLU A 91 0.17 -3.64 21.88
CA GLU A 91 -0.99 -4.34 22.42
C GLU A 91 -1.96 -4.74 21.31
N TYR A 92 -2.41 -6.01 21.36
CA TYR A 92 -3.45 -6.50 20.47
C TYR A 92 -4.84 -6.28 21.09
N ALA A 93 -5.67 -5.50 20.39
CA ALA A 93 -7.05 -5.26 20.72
C ALA A 93 -7.96 -6.12 19.82
N PRO A 94 -8.57 -7.20 20.33
CA PRO A 94 -9.25 -8.19 19.49
C PRO A 94 -10.55 -7.68 18.87
N GLY A 95 -11.15 -6.62 19.42
CA GLY A 95 -12.32 -5.97 18.84
C GLY A 95 -12.01 -5.24 17.53
N GLY A 96 -10.74 -4.99 17.20
CA GLY A 96 -10.33 -4.34 15.95
C GLY A 96 -10.69 -2.85 15.90
N SER A 97 -10.47 -2.23 14.74
CA SER A 97 -10.66 -0.79 14.52
C SER A 97 -12.14 -0.38 14.52
N LEU A 98 -12.41 0.90 14.78
CA LEU A 98 -13.72 1.52 14.56
C LEU A 98 -13.95 1.90 13.09
N ASP A 99 -12.97 1.77 12.22
CA ASP A 99 -13.10 2.08 10.79
C ASP A 99 -14.16 1.20 10.09
N GLY A 100 -14.92 1.82 9.19
CA GLY A 100 -15.96 1.14 8.42
C GLY A 100 -17.11 0.53 9.25
N ARG A 101 -17.18 0.80 10.57
CA ARG A 101 -18.28 0.30 11.40
C ARG A 101 -19.60 1.01 11.05
N PRO A 102 -20.75 0.31 11.17
CA PRO A 102 -22.05 0.94 11.04
C PRO A 102 -22.22 2.10 12.03
N PRO A 103 -23.03 3.12 11.68
CA PRO A 103 -23.34 4.22 12.59
C PRO A 103 -23.85 3.74 13.96
N LEU A 104 -23.38 4.41 15.01
CA LEU A 104 -23.66 4.11 16.41
C LEU A 104 -24.69 5.08 16.99
N PRO A 105 -25.46 4.65 18.02
CA PRO A 105 -26.29 5.57 18.79
C PRO A 105 -25.45 6.72 19.38
N PRO A 106 -25.98 7.96 19.42
CA PRO A 106 -25.26 9.13 19.93
C PRO A 106 -24.62 8.92 21.31
N ALA A 107 -25.33 8.30 22.26
CA ALA A 107 -24.80 8.04 23.59
C ALA A 107 -23.57 7.12 23.59
N LEU A 108 -23.56 6.10 22.71
CA LEU A 108 -22.45 5.16 22.58
C LEU A 108 -21.22 5.83 21.94
N ALA A 109 -21.45 6.61 20.88
CA ALA A 109 -20.39 7.40 20.24
C ALA A 109 -19.81 8.44 21.21
N ALA A 110 -20.65 9.06 22.03
CA ALA A 110 -20.23 9.97 23.10
C ALA A 110 -19.38 9.25 24.15
N GLY A 111 -19.77 8.04 24.56
CA GLY A 111 -19.00 7.22 25.51
C GLY A 111 -17.61 6.86 24.99
N ILE A 112 -17.51 6.42 23.73
CA ILE A 112 -16.22 6.21 23.04
C ILE A 112 -15.41 7.50 22.99
N GLY A 113 -16.05 8.60 22.57
CA GLY A 113 -15.40 9.91 22.48
C GLY A 113 -14.83 10.37 23.82
N ALA A 114 -15.55 10.19 24.93
CA ALA A 114 -15.10 10.54 26.27
C ALA A 114 -13.89 9.70 26.73
N GLN A 115 -13.83 8.41 26.37
CA GLN A 115 -12.68 7.54 26.64
C GLN A 115 -11.42 8.04 25.92
N ILE A 116 -11.56 8.39 24.64
CA ILE A 116 -10.46 8.91 23.81
C ILE A 116 -10.06 10.32 24.26
N ALA A 117 -11.01 11.16 24.67
CA ALA A 117 -10.74 12.47 25.26
C ALA A 117 -9.83 12.36 26.51
N GLY A 118 -10.06 11.38 27.38
CA GLY A 118 -9.20 11.12 28.53
C GLY A 118 -7.78 10.67 28.14
N ALA A 119 -7.64 9.88 27.08
CA ALA A 119 -6.35 9.51 26.52
C ALA A 119 -5.60 10.75 25.99
N LEU A 120 -6.27 11.60 25.21
CA LEU A 120 -5.71 12.83 24.66
C LEU A 120 -5.30 13.81 25.77
N ALA A 121 -6.14 14.02 26.78
CA ALA A 121 -5.80 14.85 27.93
C ALA A 121 -4.51 14.37 28.62
N THR A 122 -4.36 13.06 28.80
CA THR A 122 -3.13 12.48 29.37
C THR A 122 -1.91 12.72 28.47
N LEU A 123 -2.04 12.58 27.15
CA LEU A 123 -0.96 12.85 26.20
C LEU A 123 -0.55 14.33 26.20
N HIS A 124 -1.54 15.24 26.23
CA HIS A 124 -1.32 16.68 26.25
C HIS A 124 -0.54 17.15 27.50
N THR A 125 -0.75 16.52 28.67
CA THR A 125 0.06 16.81 29.88
C THR A 125 1.53 16.41 29.77
N LYS A 126 1.90 15.62 28.75
CA LYS A 126 3.27 15.18 28.46
C LYS A 126 3.84 15.83 27.21
N ASP A 127 3.21 16.92 26.78
CA ASP A 127 3.52 17.69 25.59
C ASP A 127 3.43 16.89 24.27
N VAL A 128 2.55 15.88 24.22
CA VAL A 128 2.35 15.02 23.03
C VAL A 128 0.99 15.31 22.41
N VAL A 129 0.97 15.73 21.14
CA VAL A 129 -0.24 15.85 20.29
C VAL A 129 -0.31 14.62 19.40
N HIS A 130 -1.48 13.99 19.28
CA HIS A 130 -1.66 12.81 18.43
C HIS A 130 -1.63 13.17 16.94
N GLY A 131 -2.35 14.21 16.53
CA GLY A 131 -2.32 14.81 15.19
C GLY A 131 -3.06 14.04 14.08
N ASP A 132 -3.69 12.90 14.39
CA ASP A 132 -4.44 12.07 13.41
C ASP A 132 -5.52 11.23 14.10
N VAL A 133 -6.37 11.86 14.93
CA VAL A 133 -7.48 11.16 15.59
C VAL A 133 -8.59 10.89 14.57
N LYS A 134 -8.96 9.61 14.38
CA LYS A 134 -9.99 9.14 13.45
C LYS A 134 -10.45 7.73 13.80
N PRO A 135 -11.57 7.21 13.26
CA PRO A 135 -12.05 5.85 13.55
C PRO A 135 -11.00 4.76 13.29
N GLY A 136 -10.22 4.89 12.22
CA GLY A 136 -9.08 4.01 11.88
C GLY A 136 -8.05 3.84 13.00
N ASN A 137 -7.82 4.89 13.79
CA ASN A 137 -6.82 4.94 14.83
C ASN A 137 -7.40 4.65 16.23
N VAL A 138 -8.65 4.19 16.31
CA VAL A 138 -9.27 3.74 17.57
C VAL A 138 -9.64 2.27 17.47
N VAL A 139 -9.17 1.47 18.42
CA VAL A 139 -9.41 0.02 18.49
C VAL A 139 -10.17 -0.36 19.74
N LEU A 140 -10.95 -1.44 19.67
CA LEU A 140 -11.70 -1.96 20.82
C LEU A 140 -10.97 -3.13 21.49
N ALA A 141 -10.71 -2.98 22.78
CA ALA A 141 -10.16 -4.02 23.63
C ALA A 141 -11.17 -5.16 23.85
N ALA A 142 -10.69 -6.26 24.44
CA ALA A 142 -11.50 -7.45 24.68
C ALA A 142 -12.66 -7.22 25.63
N ASP A 143 -12.63 -6.18 26.47
CA ASP A 143 -13.71 -5.80 27.39
C ASP A 143 -14.62 -4.70 26.79
N GLY A 144 -14.42 -4.35 25.53
CA GLY A 144 -15.11 -3.27 24.83
C GLY A 144 -14.47 -1.89 25.01
N ALA A 145 -13.44 -1.70 25.84
CA ALA A 145 -12.84 -0.38 26.01
C ALA A 145 -12.21 0.16 24.71
N ALA A 146 -12.52 1.41 24.35
CA ALA A 146 -11.88 2.07 23.23
C ALA A 146 -10.46 2.51 23.60
N LYS A 147 -9.50 2.27 22.71
CA LYS A 147 -8.11 2.64 22.89
C LYS A 147 -7.59 3.39 21.67
N LEU A 148 -6.92 4.50 21.93
CA LEU A 148 -6.23 5.28 20.91
C LEU A 148 -4.95 4.56 20.49
N ALA A 149 -4.79 4.38 19.18
CA ALA A 149 -3.70 3.67 18.53
C ALA A 149 -3.06 4.56 17.44
N ASP A 150 -1.93 4.09 16.90
CA ASP A 150 -1.23 4.74 15.78
C ASP A 150 -0.69 6.16 16.04
N PHE A 151 0.35 6.22 16.86
CA PHE A 151 1.16 7.43 17.09
C PHE A 151 2.11 7.77 15.95
N GLY A 152 1.97 7.15 14.77
CA GLY A 152 2.78 7.48 13.59
C GLY A 152 2.64 8.94 13.20
N ALA A 153 1.51 9.58 13.56
CA ALA A 153 1.22 10.98 13.34
C ALA A 153 1.69 11.95 14.45
N ALA A 154 2.21 11.47 15.58
CA ALA A 154 2.33 12.27 16.80
C ALA A 154 3.46 13.33 16.77
N TYR A 155 3.20 14.46 17.41
CA TYR A 155 4.10 15.61 17.53
C TYR A 155 4.35 15.96 19.00
N ARG A 156 5.57 16.39 19.34
CA ARG A 156 5.83 17.03 20.63
C ARG A 156 5.78 18.55 20.45
N PHE A 157 4.99 19.26 21.24
CA PHE A 157 5.03 20.73 21.21
C PHE A 157 6.12 21.22 22.18
N GLY A 158 6.90 22.22 21.77
CA GLY A 158 8.06 22.72 22.53
C GLY A 158 9.45 22.22 22.08
N GLY A 159 9.53 21.41 21.00
CA GLY A 159 10.77 21.01 20.33
C GLY A 159 10.49 20.59 18.88
N VAL A 160 11.37 20.95 17.93
CA VAL A 160 11.15 20.85 16.46
C VAL A 160 11.22 19.41 15.91
N THR A 161 10.84 18.39 16.68
CA THR A 161 11.03 16.97 16.33
C THR A 161 9.73 16.17 16.43
N PRO A 162 9.31 15.47 15.35
CA PRO A 162 8.22 14.50 15.39
C PRO A 162 8.48 13.39 16.43
N ALA A 163 7.44 12.84 17.04
CA ALA A 163 7.55 11.86 18.13
C ALA A 163 7.69 10.40 17.66
N ALA A 164 7.88 10.15 16.35
CA ALA A 164 7.98 8.81 15.76
C ALA A 164 8.90 8.73 14.52
N GLY A 165 10.06 9.39 14.55
CA GLY A 165 11.15 9.17 13.59
C GLY A 165 10.94 9.81 12.20
N ARG A 166 9.97 10.70 12.03
CA ARG A 166 9.76 11.43 10.76
C ARG A 166 10.72 12.61 10.62
N ARG A 167 11.19 12.87 9.38
CA ARG A 167 11.95 14.08 9.04
C ARG A 167 11.09 15.34 9.23
N ALA A 168 11.70 16.42 9.72
CA ALA A 168 11.04 17.72 9.89
C ALA A 168 10.53 18.26 8.53
N GLY A 169 9.30 18.80 8.50
CA GLY A 169 8.76 19.56 7.35
C GLY A 169 7.53 18.99 6.64
N ARG A 170 6.98 17.82 7.01
CA ARG A 170 5.72 17.30 6.46
C ARG A 170 4.77 16.85 7.56
N VAL A 171 3.61 17.51 7.67
CA VAL A 171 2.50 17.06 8.52
C VAL A 171 1.55 16.18 7.72
N ALA A 172 1.50 14.90 8.11
CA ALA A 172 0.54 13.93 7.60
C ALA A 172 -0.74 14.03 8.44
N TYR A 173 -1.88 14.23 7.78
CA TYR A 173 -3.20 14.28 8.39
C TYR A 173 -4.21 13.61 7.47
N THR A 174 -5.33 13.14 8.02
CA THR A 174 -6.40 12.53 7.23
C THR A 174 -7.44 13.58 6.82
N PRO A 175 -7.68 13.81 5.52
CA PRO A 175 -8.73 14.73 5.07
C PRO A 175 -10.10 14.37 5.67
N GLY A 176 -10.82 15.38 6.15
CA GLY A 176 -12.14 15.21 6.80
C GLY A 176 -12.09 15.12 8.33
N TYR A 177 -10.93 14.86 8.93
CA TYR A 177 -10.75 14.89 10.39
C TYR A 177 -9.81 16.00 10.86
N ALA A 178 -8.92 16.47 9.98
CA ALA A 178 -7.92 17.47 10.32
C ALA A 178 -8.53 18.84 10.66
N ALA A 179 -7.97 19.48 11.69
CA ALA A 179 -8.41 20.80 12.12
C ALA A 179 -7.99 21.93 11.14
N PRO A 180 -8.71 23.06 11.12
CA PRO A 180 -8.43 24.18 10.25
C PRO A 180 -7.01 24.76 10.32
N GLU A 181 -6.32 24.65 11.43
CA GLU A 181 -4.94 25.11 11.59
C GLU A 181 -3.93 24.09 11.05
N VAL A 182 -4.28 22.80 11.00
CA VAL A 182 -3.38 21.71 10.59
C VAL A 182 -3.14 21.71 9.09
N TRP A 183 -4.19 21.84 8.29
CA TRP A 183 -4.07 21.95 6.83
C TRP A 183 -3.54 23.33 6.36
N LEU A 184 -3.66 24.41 7.15
CA LEU A 184 -3.20 25.77 6.83
C LEU A 184 -1.73 25.97 7.23
N HIS A 185 -1.38 25.67 8.47
CA HIS A 185 -0.09 26.00 9.07
C HIS A 185 0.81 24.79 9.30
N ARG A 186 0.32 23.57 9.08
CA ARG A 186 1.07 22.31 9.25
C ARG A 186 1.76 22.22 10.62
N SER A 187 1.07 22.60 11.68
CA SER A 187 1.55 22.41 13.05
C SER A 187 0.36 22.04 13.94
N PRO A 188 0.13 20.74 14.21
CA PRO A 188 -0.95 20.33 15.09
C PRO A 188 -0.64 20.71 16.54
N GLU A 189 -1.66 21.14 17.25
CA GLU A 189 -1.62 21.51 18.66
C GLU A 189 -2.68 20.73 19.46
N PRO A 190 -2.70 20.79 20.80
CA PRO A 190 -3.69 20.07 21.60
C PRO A 190 -5.15 20.30 21.16
N ALA A 191 -5.48 21.54 20.75
CA ALA A 191 -6.80 21.89 20.23
C ALA A 191 -7.13 21.25 18.87
N SER A 192 -6.12 20.87 18.08
CA SER A 192 -6.30 20.12 16.82
C SER A 192 -6.79 18.69 17.05
N ASP A 193 -6.32 18.04 18.13
CA ASP A 193 -6.79 16.71 18.52
C ASP A 193 -8.26 16.74 18.98
N VAL A 194 -8.68 17.82 19.65
CA VAL A 194 -10.07 18.02 20.08
C VAL A 194 -11.01 18.15 18.88
N PHE A 195 -10.60 18.92 17.87
CA PHE A 195 -11.34 19.01 16.62
C PHE A 195 -11.45 17.64 15.93
N SER A 196 -10.33 16.93 15.82
CA SER A 196 -10.26 15.61 15.19
C SER A 196 -11.12 14.57 15.94
N LEU A 197 -11.16 14.64 17.27
CA LEU A 197 -12.04 13.85 18.12
C LEU A 197 -13.52 14.13 17.82
N ALA A 198 -13.92 15.38 17.65
CA ALA A 198 -15.30 15.71 17.30
C ALA A 198 -15.67 15.22 15.90
N ALA A 199 -14.78 15.38 14.92
CA ALA A 199 -14.98 14.85 13.58
C ALA A 199 -15.14 13.30 13.60
N MET A 200 -14.37 12.62 14.45
CA MET A 200 -14.50 11.18 14.68
C MET A 200 -15.88 10.83 15.29
N VAL A 201 -16.28 11.49 16.38
CA VAL A 201 -17.59 11.22 17.03
C VAL A 201 -18.74 11.52 16.07
N HIS A 202 -18.68 12.60 15.30
CA HIS A 202 -19.64 12.90 14.22
C HIS A 202 -19.72 11.75 13.21
N THR A 203 -18.56 11.22 12.78
CA THR A 203 -18.49 10.10 11.84
C THR A 203 -19.10 8.84 12.42
N LEU A 204 -18.84 8.53 13.70
CA LEU A 204 -19.42 7.36 14.36
C LEU A 204 -20.94 7.39 14.38
N VAL A 205 -21.58 8.57 14.37
CA VAL A 205 -23.05 8.69 14.40
C VAL A 205 -23.67 8.81 13.01
N THR A 206 -22.97 9.44 12.07
CA THR A 206 -23.54 9.77 10.76
C THR A 206 -22.99 8.91 9.61
N GLY A 207 -21.95 8.13 9.88
CA GLY A 207 -21.18 7.37 8.88
C GLY A 207 -20.25 8.21 8.02
N ARG A 208 -20.14 9.53 8.25
CA ARG A 208 -19.29 10.45 7.47
C ARG A 208 -18.71 11.59 8.31
N PRO A 209 -17.50 12.09 7.97
CA PRO A 209 -16.94 13.26 8.63
C PRO A 209 -17.81 14.52 8.45
N PRO A 210 -17.67 15.52 9.33
CA PRO A 210 -18.37 16.79 9.18
C PRO A 210 -17.98 17.48 7.86
N ARG A 211 -18.92 18.23 7.28
CA ARG A 211 -18.66 18.99 6.05
C ARG A 211 -18.08 20.36 6.41
N TYR A 212 -17.13 20.82 5.60
CA TYR A 212 -16.64 22.20 5.65
C TYR A 212 -17.41 23.00 4.60
N GLU A 213 -17.99 24.12 5.00
CA GLU A 213 -18.45 25.12 4.04
C GLU A 213 -17.33 26.14 3.85
N VAL A 214 -16.83 26.23 2.61
CA VAL A 214 -15.82 27.23 2.23
C VAL A 214 -16.58 28.42 1.67
N TYR A 215 -16.60 29.54 2.40
CA TYR A 215 -17.09 30.80 1.85
C TYR A 215 -16.08 31.34 0.83
N GLN A 216 -16.58 31.78 -0.32
CA GLN A 216 -15.76 32.38 -1.38
C GLN A 216 -15.00 33.59 -0.81
N GLY A 217 -13.67 33.47 -0.66
CA GLY A 217 -12.78 34.61 -0.47
C GLY A 217 -12.22 34.84 0.93
N GLU A 218 -12.52 34.02 1.94
CA GLU A 218 -11.92 34.16 3.29
C GLU A 218 -11.49 32.81 3.89
N GLU A 219 -10.42 32.85 4.68
CA GLU A 219 -9.73 31.73 5.35
C GLU A 219 -10.56 31.00 6.43
N ALA A 220 -11.88 31.25 6.50
CA ALA A 220 -12.78 30.67 7.49
C ALA A 220 -13.59 29.50 6.90
N ALA A 221 -13.11 28.28 7.11
CA ALA A 221 -13.91 27.07 6.93
C ALA A 221 -14.70 26.81 8.22
N GLU A 222 -16.02 26.95 8.19
CA GLU A 222 -16.88 26.55 9.32
C GLU A 222 -17.39 25.12 9.10
N CYS A 223 -17.33 24.32 10.15
CA CYS A 223 -17.83 22.94 10.10
C CYS A 223 -19.34 22.91 10.36
N VAL A 224 -20.08 22.38 9.39
CA VAL A 224 -21.52 22.16 9.55
C VAL A 224 -21.75 20.84 10.29
N VAL A 225 -22.25 20.95 11.52
CA VAL A 225 -22.65 19.80 12.35
C VAL A 225 -24.02 19.28 11.91
N ASP A 226 -24.06 18.03 11.45
CA ASP A 226 -25.28 17.41 10.93
C ASP A 226 -26.38 17.34 12.01
N PRO A 227 -27.63 17.74 11.72
CA PRO A 227 -28.73 17.58 12.66
C PRO A 227 -28.95 16.17 13.19
N GLY A 228 -28.55 15.14 12.43
CA GLY A 228 -28.64 13.74 12.79
C GLY A 228 -27.76 13.31 13.97
N VAL A 229 -26.85 14.15 14.47
CA VAL A 229 -26.05 13.82 15.67
C VAL A 229 -26.85 13.94 16.98
N GLY A 230 -28.05 14.55 16.93
CA GLY A 230 -28.97 14.63 18.06
C GLY A 230 -28.37 15.34 19.29
N PRO A 231 -28.36 14.70 20.48
CA PRO A 231 -27.92 15.34 21.73
C PRO A 231 -26.42 15.71 21.73
N LEU A 232 -25.63 15.19 20.80
CA LEU A 232 -24.22 15.54 20.64
C LEU A 232 -24.00 16.92 20.00
N ARG A 233 -25.04 17.55 19.43
CA ARG A 233 -24.88 18.75 18.60
C ARG A 233 -24.09 19.85 19.30
N GLU A 234 -24.48 20.20 20.52
CA GLU A 234 -23.86 21.30 21.27
C GLU A 234 -22.38 21.01 21.56
N ALA A 235 -22.07 19.81 22.05
CA ALA A 235 -20.71 19.38 22.32
C ALA A 235 -19.84 19.40 21.06
N LEU A 236 -20.34 18.84 19.95
CA LEU A 236 -19.61 18.80 18.68
C LEU A 236 -19.42 20.20 18.08
N THR A 237 -20.41 21.09 18.19
CA THR A 237 -20.28 22.49 17.76
C THR A 237 -19.19 23.22 18.55
N ALA A 238 -19.10 23.01 19.86
CA ALA A 238 -18.04 23.62 20.67
C ALA A 238 -16.64 23.11 20.27
N MET A 239 -16.52 21.82 19.97
CA MET A 239 -15.24 21.19 19.62
C MET A 239 -14.81 21.43 18.15
N LEU A 240 -15.74 21.71 17.23
CA LEU A 240 -15.49 21.93 15.80
C LEU A 240 -15.33 23.41 15.41
N ARG A 241 -15.13 24.31 16.39
CA ARG A 241 -14.91 25.72 16.10
C ARG A 241 -13.66 25.94 15.24
N SER A 242 -13.74 26.91 14.31
CA SER A 242 -12.65 27.17 13.38
C SER A 242 -11.39 27.67 14.08
N ALA A 243 -11.53 28.63 15.01
CA ALA A 243 -10.44 29.10 15.86
C ALA A 243 -10.10 28.03 16.92
N ALA A 244 -8.81 27.77 17.12
CA ALA A 244 -8.33 26.70 17.99
C ALA A 244 -8.47 27.07 19.48
N GLU A 245 -8.26 28.34 19.80
CA GLU A 245 -8.40 28.94 21.13
C GLU A 245 -9.83 28.93 21.67
N ASP A 246 -10.83 28.82 20.79
CA ASP A 246 -12.24 28.77 21.18
C ASP A 246 -12.72 27.35 21.52
N ARG A 247 -11.88 26.33 21.28
CA ARG A 247 -12.22 24.93 21.54
C ARG A 247 -11.98 24.60 23.01
N PRO A 248 -12.79 23.71 23.61
CA PRO A 248 -12.49 23.18 24.94
C PRO A 248 -11.18 22.39 24.92
N THR A 249 -10.54 22.26 26.07
CA THR A 249 -9.44 21.30 26.27
C THR A 249 -9.95 19.86 26.10
N ALA A 250 -9.04 18.90 25.88
CA ALA A 250 -9.42 17.48 25.80
C ALA A 250 -10.14 16.98 27.08
N ALA A 251 -9.79 17.50 28.25
CA ALA A 251 -10.46 17.16 29.50
C ALA A 251 -11.90 17.68 29.55
N GLU A 252 -12.11 18.94 29.16
CA GLU A 252 -13.44 19.57 29.08
C GLU A 252 -14.32 18.92 28.00
N ALA A 253 -13.75 18.63 26.83
CA ALA A 253 -14.42 17.87 25.78
C ALA A 253 -14.87 16.49 26.27
N GLY A 254 -14.06 15.83 27.09
CA GLY A 254 -14.42 14.57 27.74
C GLY A 254 -15.64 14.69 28.66
N GLU A 255 -15.78 15.80 29.39
CA GLU A 255 -16.95 16.07 30.24
C GLU A 255 -18.22 16.36 29.43
N LEU A 256 -18.09 17.16 28.35
CA LEU A 256 -19.19 17.42 27.43
C LEU A 256 -19.73 16.12 26.83
N LEU A 257 -18.83 15.23 26.37
CA LEU A 257 -19.21 13.93 25.81
C LEU A 257 -19.77 12.98 26.87
N ARG A 258 -19.23 12.97 28.09
CA ARG A 258 -19.73 12.15 29.20
C ARG A 258 -21.15 12.55 29.62
N THR A 259 -21.46 13.85 29.58
CA THR A 259 -22.81 14.35 29.85
C THR A 259 -23.83 13.76 28.87
N VAL A 260 -23.47 13.64 27.59
CA VAL A 260 -24.33 13.04 26.56
C VAL A 260 -24.38 11.52 26.64
N ALA A 261 -23.26 10.88 27.00
CA ALA A 261 -23.19 9.43 27.18
C ALA A 261 -24.04 8.95 28.36
N GLY A 262 -24.12 9.75 29.43
CA GLY A 262 -24.75 9.37 30.68
C GLY A 262 -23.91 8.34 31.47
N PRO A 263 -24.49 7.74 32.53
CA PRO A 263 -23.80 6.74 33.34
C PRO A 263 -23.33 5.55 32.49
N PRO A 264 -22.10 5.02 32.68
CA PRO A 264 -21.58 3.90 31.90
C PRO A 264 -22.46 2.64 31.94
N GLU A 265 -23.19 2.46 33.03
CA GLU A 265 -24.17 1.39 33.26
C GLU A 265 -25.41 1.46 32.36
N ASN A 266 -25.69 2.63 31.77
CA ASN A 266 -26.81 2.86 30.85
C ASN A 266 -26.42 2.80 29.37
N LEU A 267 -25.12 2.61 29.07
CA LEU A 267 -24.66 2.50 27.69
C LEU A 267 -24.92 1.09 27.15
N PRO A 268 -25.46 0.94 25.93
CA PRO A 268 -25.51 -0.37 25.29
C PRO A 268 -24.09 -0.93 25.16
N PRO A 269 -23.88 -2.24 25.35
CA PRO A 269 -22.57 -2.85 25.24
C PRO A 269 -21.99 -2.59 23.84
N LEU A 270 -20.71 -2.20 23.81
CA LEU A 270 -20.00 -1.95 22.56
C LEU A 270 -19.96 -3.23 21.72
N PRO A 271 -20.05 -3.15 20.38
CA PRO A 271 -19.93 -4.33 19.53
C PRO A 271 -18.54 -4.95 19.71
N GLY A 272 -18.47 -6.07 20.43
CA GLY A 272 -17.23 -6.70 20.91
C GLY A 272 -17.21 -7.04 22.41
N ASP A 273 -18.24 -6.67 23.20
CA ASP A 273 -18.33 -7.04 24.62
C ASP A 273 -18.47 -8.57 24.81
N PRO A 274 -17.53 -9.25 25.51
CA PRO A 274 -17.55 -10.68 25.75
C PRO A 274 -18.67 -11.08 26.72
N ARG A 275 -19.38 -10.13 27.33
CA ARG A 275 -20.64 -10.42 28.04
C ARG A 275 -21.76 -10.87 27.09
N ILE A 276 -21.67 -10.55 25.80
CA ILE A 276 -22.64 -11.01 24.79
C ILE A 276 -22.30 -12.43 24.29
N THR A 277 -21.08 -12.93 24.50
CA THR A 277 -20.70 -14.31 24.09
C THR A 277 -20.86 -15.36 25.19
N ARG A 278 -21.64 -15.06 26.25
CA ARG A 278 -22.09 -16.06 27.23
C ARG A 278 -23.61 -16.24 27.22
N ALA A 279 -24.17 -16.55 26.06
CA ALA A 279 -25.44 -17.26 25.91
C ALA A 279 -25.56 -17.68 24.43
N ASP A 280 -24.95 -18.82 24.07
CA ASP A 280 -25.53 -19.81 23.14
C ASP A 280 -24.53 -20.77 22.49
N ASP A 281 -23.21 -20.64 22.69
CA ASP A 281 -22.26 -21.67 22.20
C ASP A 281 -21.16 -22.00 23.23
N ALA A 282 -21.52 -22.84 24.20
CA ALA A 282 -20.56 -23.72 24.86
C ALA A 282 -21.00 -25.18 24.60
N PRO A 283 -20.08 -26.10 24.25
CA PRO A 283 -20.43 -27.49 24.00
C PRO A 283 -20.98 -28.10 25.29
N GLY A 284 -22.28 -28.38 25.30
CA GLY A 284 -22.93 -29.14 26.36
C GLY A 284 -22.22 -30.48 26.52
N THR A 285 -21.79 -30.76 27.75
CA THR A 285 -21.36 -32.08 28.19
C THR A 285 -22.40 -33.13 27.76
N PRO A 286 -22.03 -34.19 27.01
CA PRO A 286 -22.99 -35.21 26.63
C PRO A 286 -23.38 -36.02 27.87
N ASP A 287 -24.69 -35.98 28.14
CA ASP A 287 -25.39 -36.82 29.09
C ASP A 287 -25.06 -38.30 28.89
N ARG A 288 -24.75 -38.97 29.99
CA ARG A 288 -24.44 -40.40 30.07
C ARG A 288 -25.75 -41.18 30.16
N SER A 289 -26.43 -41.38 29.04
CA SER A 289 -27.38 -42.49 28.92
C SER A 289 -27.54 -42.93 27.47
N GLY A 290 -27.39 -44.23 27.19
CA GLY A 290 -27.71 -44.81 25.88
C GLY A 290 -26.56 -45.34 25.02
N ARG A 291 -25.42 -45.78 25.60
CA ARG A 291 -24.42 -46.61 24.89
C ARG A 291 -24.52 -48.09 25.28
N LYS A 292 -25.57 -48.75 24.80
CA LYS A 292 -25.54 -50.17 24.43
C LYS A 292 -26.35 -50.25 23.14
N ARG A 293 -25.78 -50.85 22.08
CA ARG A 293 -26.38 -51.14 20.75
C ARG A 293 -25.98 -50.25 19.55
N ILE A 294 -24.73 -49.80 19.40
CA ILE A 294 -24.17 -49.52 18.05
C ILE A 294 -22.67 -49.89 18.03
N ALA A 295 -22.36 -51.15 18.37
CA ALA A 295 -21.01 -51.73 18.29
C ALA A 295 -20.98 -52.98 17.39
N ALA A 296 -21.93 -53.10 16.46
CA ALA A 296 -22.12 -54.30 15.63
C ALA A 296 -22.01 -54.05 14.12
N VAL A 297 -21.80 -52.82 13.64
CA VAL A 297 -21.77 -52.52 12.19
C VAL A 297 -20.36 -52.24 11.64
N ALA A 298 -19.37 -51.97 12.50
CA ALA A 298 -17.99 -51.67 12.05
C ALA A 298 -17.09 -52.90 11.80
N VAL A 299 -17.55 -54.12 12.11
CA VAL A 299 -16.76 -55.36 11.95
C VAL A 299 -17.03 -56.06 10.60
N ALA A 300 -18.08 -55.69 9.87
CA ALA A 300 -18.44 -56.33 8.60
C ALA A 300 -17.76 -55.70 7.36
N VAL A 301 -17.31 -54.45 7.43
CA VAL A 301 -16.75 -53.72 6.27
C VAL A 301 -15.25 -54.00 6.08
N THR A 302 -14.53 -54.36 7.15
CA THR A 302 -13.09 -54.71 7.10
C THR A 302 -12.83 -56.15 6.64
N ALA A 303 -13.82 -57.05 6.73
CA ALA A 303 -13.68 -58.44 6.27
C ALA A 303 -13.88 -58.63 4.75
N LEU A 304 -14.63 -57.74 4.07
CA LEU A 304 -14.84 -57.82 2.62
C LEU A 304 -13.69 -57.22 1.79
N ALA A 305 -12.92 -56.28 2.35
CA ALA A 305 -11.80 -55.65 1.65
C ALA A 305 -10.54 -56.55 1.57
N LEU A 306 -10.38 -57.49 2.50
CA LEU A 306 -9.23 -58.42 2.54
C LEU A 306 -9.44 -59.69 1.69
N ALA A 307 -10.67 -60.01 1.28
CA ALA A 307 -10.97 -61.13 0.38
C ALA A 307 -10.76 -60.79 -1.10
N VAL A 308 -10.80 -59.51 -1.48
CA VAL A 308 -10.60 -59.04 -2.86
C VAL A 308 -9.11 -58.85 -3.20
N TRP A 309 -8.25 -58.67 -2.20
CA TRP A 309 -6.80 -58.48 -2.40
C TRP A 309 -5.99 -59.78 -2.50
N ALA A 310 -6.55 -60.92 -2.08
CA ALA A 310 -5.86 -62.22 -2.12
C ALA A 310 -6.17 -63.05 -3.39
N GLY A 311 -7.06 -62.60 -4.27
CA GLY A 311 -7.51 -63.35 -5.47
C GLY A 311 -6.75 -63.05 -6.76
N ALA A 312 -5.82 -62.09 -6.78
CA ALA A 312 -5.23 -61.56 -8.02
C ALA A 312 -3.74 -61.90 -8.25
N TRP A 313 -3.21 -62.94 -7.58
CA TRP A 313 -1.86 -63.47 -7.84
C TRP A 313 -1.86 -65.00 -7.94
N ALA A 314 -2.58 -65.54 -8.93
CA ALA A 314 -2.32 -66.88 -9.48
C ALA A 314 -3.06 -67.00 -10.83
N GLY A 315 -2.33 -67.05 -11.95
CA GLY A 315 -2.95 -67.39 -13.24
C GLY A 315 -2.33 -66.71 -14.45
N THR A 316 -1.31 -67.34 -14.98
CA THR A 316 -0.56 -67.06 -16.20
C THR A 316 -1.38 -66.99 -17.50
N TRP A 317 -0.97 -66.04 -18.35
CA TRP A 317 -0.75 -66.14 -19.81
C TRP A 317 -1.93 -65.93 -20.78
N GLY A 318 -1.73 -64.93 -21.65
CA GLY A 318 -1.88 -65.14 -23.07
C GLY A 318 -2.96 -64.33 -23.77
N SER A 319 -2.56 -63.14 -24.25
CA SER A 319 -2.73 -62.66 -25.63
C SER A 319 -3.43 -61.29 -25.82
N ALA A 320 -2.71 -60.44 -26.56
CA ALA A 320 -3.21 -59.69 -27.71
C ALA A 320 -3.66 -58.23 -27.60
N TRP A 321 -2.90 -57.29 -27.02
CA TRP A 321 -3.19 -55.88 -27.34
C TRP A 321 -1.95 -54.96 -27.20
N ALA A 322 -1.15 -54.95 -28.27
CA ALA A 322 -0.19 -53.91 -28.58
C ALA A 322 -0.65 -53.17 -29.85
N TRP A 323 -1.69 -52.33 -29.74
CA TRP A 323 -1.98 -51.21 -30.66
C TRP A 323 -2.77 -50.15 -29.88
N ALA A 324 -2.49 -48.88 -30.19
CA ALA A 324 -3.06 -47.64 -29.63
C ALA A 324 -2.42 -47.06 -28.35
N LEU A 325 -1.21 -46.52 -28.50
CA LEU A 325 -0.90 -45.19 -27.95
C LEU A 325 -1.90 -44.19 -28.54
N GLY A 326 -3.06 -44.08 -27.91
CA GLY A 326 -4.06 -43.04 -28.13
C GLY A 326 -3.95 -42.02 -27.01
N THR A 327 -3.32 -40.89 -27.32
CA THR A 327 -3.26 -39.67 -26.52
C THR A 327 -4.60 -39.36 -25.84
N VAL A 328 -4.63 -39.41 -24.50
CA VAL A 328 -5.64 -38.66 -23.74
C VAL A 328 -5.24 -37.20 -23.88
N ARG A 329 -5.86 -36.52 -24.86
CA ARG A 329 -5.91 -35.06 -24.90
C ARG A 329 -6.45 -34.60 -23.56
N GLY A 330 -5.62 -33.86 -22.83
CA GLY A 330 -6.09 -33.05 -21.72
C GLY A 330 -7.25 -32.20 -22.23
N GLY A 331 -8.38 -32.27 -21.52
CA GLY A 331 -9.50 -31.40 -21.79
C GLY A 331 -9.03 -29.95 -21.64
N ASP A 332 -9.19 -29.20 -22.73
CA ASP A 332 -9.05 -27.76 -22.76
C ASP A 332 -9.93 -27.15 -21.65
N VAL A 333 -9.31 -26.78 -20.53
CA VAL A 333 -9.78 -25.59 -19.81
C VAL A 333 -9.43 -24.47 -20.76
N ALA A 334 -10.41 -23.99 -21.53
CA ALA A 334 -10.23 -22.81 -22.34
C ALA A 334 -9.69 -21.71 -21.41
N ALA A 335 -8.40 -21.39 -21.53
CA ALA A 335 -7.82 -20.23 -20.91
C ALA A 335 -8.72 -19.06 -21.29
N SER A 336 -9.31 -18.40 -20.30
CA SER A 336 -9.97 -17.12 -20.56
C SER A 336 -8.94 -16.26 -21.26
N ALA A 337 -9.18 -15.90 -22.52
CA ALA A 337 -8.25 -15.07 -23.27
C ALA A 337 -8.02 -13.78 -22.48
N SER A 338 -6.77 -13.57 -22.03
CA SER A 338 -6.34 -12.35 -21.35
C SER A 338 -6.77 -11.13 -22.18
N VAL A 339 -7.40 -10.16 -21.52
CA VAL A 339 -7.90 -8.93 -22.16
C VAL A 339 -6.72 -8.09 -22.64
N ILE A 340 -5.66 -8.01 -21.82
CA ILE A 340 -4.42 -7.31 -22.14
C ILE A 340 -3.60 -8.09 -23.18
N GLY A 341 -3.75 -9.42 -23.26
CA GLY A 341 -3.16 -10.23 -24.31
C GLY A 341 -1.62 -10.27 -24.26
N ASP A 342 -0.98 -10.20 -25.43
CA ASP A 342 0.50 -10.22 -25.49
C ASP A 342 1.11 -8.92 -24.95
N HIS A 343 1.87 -9.01 -23.87
CA HIS A 343 2.43 -7.85 -23.17
C HIS A 343 3.32 -6.99 -24.08
N ARG A 344 4.08 -7.58 -25.00
CA ARG A 344 5.05 -6.82 -25.81
C ARG A 344 4.43 -5.94 -26.88
N THR A 345 3.23 -6.30 -27.30
CA THR A 345 2.50 -5.58 -28.37
C THR A 345 1.39 -4.69 -27.83
N ALA A 346 1.04 -4.81 -26.55
CA ALA A 346 0.02 -3.97 -25.91
C ALA A 346 0.40 -2.49 -25.98
N ASP A 347 -0.60 -1.64 -26.21
CA ASP A 347 -0.42 -0.19 -26.30
C ASP A 347 -1.05 0.50 -25.08
N PRO A 348 -0.24 0.99 -24.10
CA PRO A 348 -0.77 1.70 -22.94
C PRO A 348 -1.43 3.03 -23.34
N CYS A 349 -0.95 3.68 -24.41
CA CYS A 349 -1.51 4.93 -24.88
C CYS A 349 -2.91 4.76 -25.48
N ALA A 350 -3.25 3.57 -25.97
CA ALA A 350 -4.60 3.28 -26.45
C ALA A 350 -5.65 3.24 -25.34
N LEU A 351 -5.26 3.21 -24.06
CA LEU A 351 -6.15 3.36 -22.91
C LEU A 351 -6.41 4.83 -22.54
N THR A 352 -5.71 5.77 -23.18
CA THR A 352 -5.86 7.21 -22.92
C THR A 352 -6.87 7.85 -23.89
N ASP A 353 -7.51 8.92 -23.46
CA ASP A 353 -8.30 9.81 -24.33
C ASP A 353 -7.92 11.26 -24.04
N SER A 354 -7.01 11.81 -24.83
CA SER A 354 -6.56 13.20 -24.69
C SER A 354 -7.72 14.18 -24.83
N ALA A 355 -8.71 13.91 -25.69
CA ALA A 355 -9.86 14.81 -25.85
C ALA A 355 -10.71 14.88 -24.58
N ALA A 356 -10.88 13.76 -23.87
CA ALA A 356 -11.58 13.73 -22.58
C ALA A 356 -10.86 14.55 -21.50
N LEU A 357 -9.52 14.62 -21.55
CA LEU A 357 -8.69 15.37 -20.60
C LEU A 357 -8.54 16.86 -20.93
N SER A 358 -8.90 17.28 -22.15
CA SER A 358 -8.76 18.67 -22.62
C SER A 358 -9.44 19.74 -21.76
N ARG A 359 -10.44 19.34 -20.96
CA ARG A 359 -11.14 20.21 -20.00
C ARG A 359 -10.29 20.63 -18.79
N PHE A 360 -9.18 19.94 -18.54
CA PHE A 360 -8.26 20.20 -17.43
C PHE A 360 -6.99 20.92 -17.86
N GLY A 361 -6.73 21.04 -19.16
CA GLY A 361 -5.53 21.64 -19.72
C GLY A 361 -5.35 21.20 -21.18
N ARG A 362 -4.32 21.72 -21.86
CA ARG A 362 -3.91 21.22 -23.16
C ARG A 362 -3.15 19.90 -22.97
N PRO A 363 -3.70 18.76 -23.41
CA PRO A 363 -3.05 17.47 -23.28
C PRO A 363 -1.94 17.32 -24.32
N VAL A 364 -0.80 16.81 -23.88
CA VAL A 364 0.30 16.37 -24.73
C VAL A 364 0.55 14.90 -24.39
N LEU A 365 0.39 14.02 -25.39
CA LEU A 365 0.63 12.60 -25.22
C LEU A 365 2.13 12.33 -25.39
N GLU A 366 2.76 11.72 -24.39
CA GLU A 366 4.17 11.38 -24.36
C GLU A 366 4.33 9.85 -24.34
N PRO A 367 4.29 9.18 -25.51
CA PRO A 367 4.30 7.72 -25.59
C PRO A 367 5.70 7.11 -25.39
N ALA A 368 6.73 7.94 -25.27
CA ALA A 368 8.14 7.57 -25.32
C ALA A 368 8.93 8.02 -24.07
N TYR A 369 8.23 8.26 -22.96
CA TYR A 369 8.84 8.56 -21.67
C TYR A 369 8.68 7.37 -20.70
N GLY A 370 9.78 6.92 -20.11
CA GLY A 370 9.83 5.75 -19.24
C GLY A 370 9.78 4.41 -19.99
N ASN A 371 9.43 3.36 -19.25
CA ASN A 371 9.41 1.98 -19.73
C ASN A 371 8.28 1.75 -20.77
N PHE A 372 8.30 0.62 -21.47
CA PHE A 372 7.37 0.28 -22.54
C PHE A 372 6.00 -0.20 -22.01
N ASP A 373 5.81 -0.36 -20.72
CA ASP A 373 4.51 -0.63 -20.10
C ASP A 373 3.71 0.65 -19.78
N ARG A 374 4.32 1.82 -19.96
CA ARG A 374 3.79 3.13 -19.56
C ARG A 374 3.46 4.05 -20.75
N CYS A 375 2.47 4.91 -20.53
CA CYS A 375 2.15 6.06 -21.37
C CYS A 375 1.74 7.27 -20.53
N ASP A 376 2.16 8.46 -20.94
CA ASP A 376 1.97 9.69 -20.19
C ASP A 376 1.09 10.68 -20.95
N VAL A 377 0.22 11.38 -20.23
CA VAL A 377 -0.52 12.54 -20.75
C VAL A 377 -0.22 13.76 -19.90
N ILE A 378 0.61 14.65 -20.44
CA ILE A 378 1.01 15.89 -19.80
C ILE A 378 -0.04 16.97 -20.07
N LEU A 379 -0.71 17.43 -19.02
CA LEU A 379 -1.69 18.51 -19.06
C LEU A 379 -1.02 19.85 -18.77
N ARG A 380 -1.00 20.74 -19.76
CA ARG A 380 -0.46 22.10 -19.63
C ARG A 380 -1.59 23.12 -19.46
N ASP A 381 -1.42 24.13 -18.61
CA ASP A 381 -2.46 25.14 -18.38
C ASP A 381 -2.82 25.92 -19.67
N LEU A 382 -4.10 26.24 -19.84
CA LEU A 382 -4.67 27.01 -20.93
C LEU A 382 -4.76 28.52 -20.63
N ARG A 383 -4.55 28.95 -19.38
CA ARG A 383 -4.86 30.32 -18.93
C ARG A 383 -3.68 31.15 -18.47
N ASP A 384 -2.48 30.58 -18.32
CA ASP A 384 -1.34 31.30 -17.75
C ASP A 384 -0.05 31.11 -18.56
N THR A 385 0.71 32.19 -18.69
CA THR A 385 2.06 32.24 -19.26
C THR A 385 3.14 31.93 -18.22
N THR A 386 2.76 31.45 -17.04
CA THR A 386 3.66 30.99 -15.96
C THR A 386 3.55 29.46 -15.75
N PRO A 387 4.61 28.78 -15.26
CA PRO A 387 4.77 27.32 -15.37
C PRO A 387 3.96 26.42 -14.40
N ASP A 388 2.99 26.93 -13.65
CA ASP A 388 2.79 26.45 -12.27
C ASP A 388 1.78 25.31 -12.02
N ALA A 389 1.17 24.70 -13.04
CA ALA A 389 0.39 23.47 -12.82
C ALA A 389 0.42 22.54 -14.05
N VAL A 390 1.57 21.91 -14.27
CA VAL A 390 1.68 20.80 -15.22
C VAL A 390 1.30 19.52 -14.48
N VAL A 391 0.22 18.85 -14.90
CA VAL A 391 -0.19 17.56 -14.33
C VAL A 391 0.23 16.45 -15.27
N ASP A 392 0.89 15.43 -14.74
CA ASP A 392 1.21 14.20 -15.42
C ASP A 392 0.15 13.14 -15.09
N VAL A 393 -0.34 12.46 -16.13
CA VAL A 393 -1.28 11.35 -16.03
C VAL A 393 -0.59 10.13 -16.62
N GLU A 394 -0.10 9.27 -15.74
CA GLU A 394 0.61 8.05 -16.08
C GLU A 394 -0.40 6.90 -16.20
N VAL A 395 -0.34 6.15 -17.28
CA VAL A 395 -1.09 4.90 -17.50
C VAL A 395 -0.09 3.77 -17.71
N GLU A 396 -0.04 2.84 -16.77
CA GLU A 396 0.99 1.79 -16.71
C GLU A 396 0.36 0.40 -16.62
N PHE A 397 0.86 -0.55 -17.41
CA PHE A 397 0.53 -1.97 -17.25
C PHE A 397 1.41 -2.61 -16.19
N GLY A 398 0.81 -3.44 -15.33
CA GLY A 398 1.52 -4.26 -14.36
C GLY A 398 1.19 -5.74 -14.49
N ASP A 399 2.08 -6.59 -13.97
CA ASP A 399 1.93 -8.04 -13.88
C ASP A 399 2.47 -8.52 -12.52
N GLY A 400 2.27 -9.79 -12.15
CA GLY A 400 2.95 -10.41 -11.00
C GLY A 400 2.17 -10.43 -9.68
N GLY A 401 0.85 -10.36 -9.75
CA GLY A 401 -0.04 -10.49 -8.59
C GLY A 401 -0.70 -9.16 -8.23
N ARG A 402 -2.02 -9.22 -7.99
CA ARG A 402 -2.85 -8.03 -7.77
C ARG A 402 -2.26 -7.14 -6.66
N PRO A 403 -2.06 -5.83 -6.92
CA PRO A 403 -1.61 -4.92 -5.88
C PRO A 403 -2.60 -4.93 -4.71
N GLU A 404 -2.10 -4.68 -3.49
CA GLU A 404 -2.93 -4.67 -2.29
C GLU A 404 -3.90 -3.48 -2.37
N LEU A 405 -5.14 -3.75 -2.80
CA LEU A 405 -6.18 -2.74 -3.01
C LEU A 405 -6.56 -2.13 -1.66
N ALA A 406 -6.17 -0.87 -1.43
CA ALA A 406 -6.40 -0.19 -0.16
C ALA A 406 -7.75 0.54 -0.06
N GLY A 407 -8.41 0.78 -1.20
CA GLY A 407 -9.63 1.59 -1.30
C GLY A 407 -10.87 0.84 -1.81
N PRO A 408 -12.02 1.52 -1.84
CA PRO A 408 -13.26 0.95 -2.35
C PRO A 408 -13.10 0.49 -3.80
N VAL A 409 -13.65 -0.70 -4.08
CA VAL A 409 -13.63 -1.30 -5.41
C VAL A 409 -14.98 -1.12 -6.07
N THR A 410 -15.00 -0.52 -7.26
CA THR A 410 -16.21 -0.37 -8.08
C THR A 410 -16.03 -1.18 -9.35
N THR A 411 -17.02 -2.00 -9.71
CA THR A 411 -16.95 -2.82 -10.93
C THR A 411 -17.86 -2.24 -12.00
N THR A 412 -17.29 -2.00 -13.18
CA THR A 412 -17.99 -1.51 -14.36
C THR A 412 -17.76 -2.49 -15.50
N GLY A 413 -18.81 -3.24 -15.87
CA GLY A 413 -18.69 -4.31 -16.85
C GLY A 413 -17.76 -5.42 -16.37
N ARG A 414 -16.66 -5.65 -17.10
CA ARG A 414 -15.63 -6.66 -16.81
C ARG A 414 -14.38 -6.07 -16.15
N VAL A 415 -14.41 -4.83 -15.69
CA VAL A 415 -13.27 -4.16 -15.08
C VAL A 415 -13.62 -3.72 -13.67
N SER A 416 -12.82 -4.16 -12.69
CA SER A 416 -12.90 -3.66 -11.32
C SER A 416 -11.88 -2.55 -11.12
N VAL A 417 -12.31 -1.41 -10.59
CA VAL A 417 -11.46 -0.25 -10.30
C VAL A 417 -11.32 -0.13 -8.79
N ALA A 418 -10.09 -0.19 -8.29
CA ALA A 418 -9.76 0.09 -6.91
C ALA A 418 -9.11 1.48 -6.80
N GLN A 419 -9.44 2.19 -5.73
CA GLN A 419 -8.70 3.39 -5.36
C GLN A 419 -7.41 2.99 -4.64
N GLY A 420 -6.29 3.61 -5.03
CA GLY A 420 -5.05 3.51 -4.28
C GLY A 420 -5.18 4.19 -2.90
N PRO A 421 -4.24 3.94 -1.98
CA PRO A 421 -4.18 4.69 -0.73
C PRO A 421 -4.08 6.20 -1.04
N PRO A 422 -4.70 7.08 -0.24
CA PRO A 422 -4.55 8.52 -0.42
C PRO A 422 -3.13 8.94 -0.05
N ASP A 423 -2.18 8.86 -0.99
CA ASP A 423 -0.80 9.28 -0.81
C ASP A 423 -0.62 10.77 -1.15
N GLY A 424 0.26 11.41 -0.38
CA GLY A 424 0.33 12.86 -0.14
C GLY A 424 0.83 13.72 -1.30
N GLY A 425 0.15 13.70 -2.43
CA GLY A 425 0.42 14.59 -3.57
C GLY A 425 -0.03 14.08 -4.93
N GLU A 426 -0.53 12.84 -5.03
CA GLU A 426 -0.95 12.20 -6.28
C GLU A 426 -2.28 11.48 -6.11
N CYS A 427 -2.83 10.93 -7.19
CA CYS A 427 -4.06 10.16 -7.14
C CYS A 427 -3.99 8.90 -8.00
N ASP A 428 -4.01 7.76 -7.31
CA ASP A 428 -3.84 6.44 -7.93
C ASP A 428 -5.16 5.68 -8.07
N ARG A 429 -5.27 4.97 -9.18
CA ARG A 429 -6.38 4.07 -9.50
C ARG A 429 -5.82 2.81 -10.11
N THR A 430 -6.29 1.65 -9.65
CA THR A 430 -5.90 0.36 -10.22
C THR A 430 -7.11 -0.27 -10.89
N LEU A 431 -7.01 -0.56 -12.18
CA LEU A 431 -8.00 -1.30 -12.96
C LEU A 431 -7.58 -2.76 -13.06
N LEU A 432 -8.52 -3.64 -12.79
CA LEU A 432 -8.38 -5.10 -12.79
C LEU A 432 -9.36 -5.69 -13.81
N PRO A 433 -8.92 -5.96 -15.05
CA PRO A 433 -9.73 -6.69 -16.03
C PRO A 433 -10.04 -8.10 -15.54
N ALA A 434 -11.28 -8.55 -15.73
CA ALA A 434 -11.71 -9.89 -15.33
C ALA A 434 -11.02 -10.96 -16.18
N GLY A 435 -10.46 -11.99 -15.52
CA GLY A 435 -9.78 -13.11 -16.19
C GLY A 435 -8.36 -12.80 -16.64
N ASP A 436 -7.78 -11.69 -16.18
CA ASP A 436 -6.39 -11.31 -16.40
C ASP A 436 -5.61 -11.28 -15.08
N ASP A 437 -4.34 -11.66 -15.13
CA ASP A 437 -3.40 -11.48 -14.02
C ASP A 437 -2.68 -10.13 -14.10
N ALA A 438 -2.69 -9.52 -15.29
CA ALA A 438 -2.21 -8.17 -15.52
C ALA A 438 -3.26 -7.12 -15.08
N TYR A 439 -2.76 -5.95 -14.69
CA TYR A 439 -3.56 -4.82 -14.22
C TYR A 439 -3.10 -3.52 -14.89
N VAL A 440 -3.90 -2.46 -14.73
CA VAL A 440 -3.53 -1.10 -15.19
C VAL A 440 -3.52 -0.18 -13.98
N THR A 441 -2.45 0.56 -13.78
CA THR A 441 -2.41 1.68 -12.83
C THR A 441 -2.59 2.98 -13.60
N ILE A 442 -3.40 3.88 -13.06
CA ILE A 442 -3.55 5.24 -13.53
C ILE A 442 -3.20 6.17 -12.37
N THR A 443 -2.18 6.99 -12.55
CA THR A 443 -1.68 7.91 -11.53
C THR A 443 -1.72 9.33 -12.08
N ALA A 444 -2.42 10.23 -11.39
CA ALA A 444 -2.38 11.66 -11.69
C ALA A 444 -1.54 12.38 -10.64
N LYS A 445 -0.46 13.05 -11.05
CA LYS A 445 0.48 13.73 -10.14
C LYS A 445 0.95 15.06 -10.71
N PRO A 446 1.34 16.03 -9.87
CA PRO A 446 1.98 17.25 -10.37
C PRO A 446 3.36 16.89 -10.93
N VAL A 447 3.75 17.53 -12.03
CA VAL A 447 5.14 17.49 -12.50
C VAL A 447 6.05 18.15 -11.46
N GLU A 448 7.28 17.66 -11.34
CA GLU A 448 8.25 18.13 -10.36
C GLU A 448 8.37 19.67 -10.35
N GLY A 449 8.32 20.26 -9.16
CA GLY A 449 8.35 21.71 -8.97
C GLY A 449 6.98 22.40 -9.07
N THR A 450 5.93 21.72 -9.53
CA THR A 450 4.56 22.26 -9.62
C THR A 450 3.68 21.80 -8.45
N ARG A 451 2.52 22.46 -8.26
CA ARG A 451 1.56 22.08 -7.21
C ARG A 451 0.17 21.94 -7.80
N ALA A 452 -0.47 20.80 -7.53
CA ALA A 452 -1.87 20.57 -7.85
C ALA A 452 -2.59 20.04 -6.60
N GLY A 453 -3.84 20.49 -6.39
CA GLY A 453 -4.65 19.97 -5.29
C GLY A 453 -5.04 18.52 -5.53
N VAL A 454 -4.93 17.66 -4.51
CA VAL A 454 -5.23 16.21 -4.60
C VAL A 454 -6.64 15.95 -5.14
N SER A 455 -7.64 16.76 -4.77
CA SER A 455 -9.00 16.64 -5.33
C SER A 455 -9.06 16.91 -6.84
N ALA A 456 -8.23 17.82 -7.35
CA ALA A 456 -8.14 18.09 -8.79
C ALA A 456 -7.45 16.93 -9.52
N LEU A 457 -6.35 16.42 -8.97
CA LEU A 457 -5.64 15.24 -9.49
C LEU A 457 -6.57 14.02 -9.54
N CYS A 458 -7.36 13.78 -8.50
CA CYS A 458 -8.32 12.68 -8.51
C CYS A 458 -9.42 12.83 -9.56
N ARG A 459 -9.92 14.05 -9.80
CA ARG A 459 -10.88 14.26 -10.92
C ARG A 459 -10.25 13.99 -12.28
N ILE A 460 -8.97 14.28 -12.45
CA ILE A 460 -8.22 14.00 -13.68
C ILE A 460 -8.05 12.48 -13.83
N ALA A 461 -7.58 11.80 -12.78
CA ALA A 461 -7.44 10.35 -12.75
C ALA A 461 -8.78 9.63 -13.02
N ASP A 462 -9.89 10.07 -12.41
CA ASP A 462 -11.20 9.47 -12.62
C ASP A 462 -11.69 9.57 -14.08
N VAL A 463 -11.31 10.63 -14.80
CA VAL A 463 -11.59 10.72 -16.25
C VAL A 463 -10.75 9.76 -17.05
N ALA A 464 -9.45 9.68 -16.76
CA ALA A 464 -8.56 8.73 -17.41
C ALA A 464 -8.99 7.28 -17.16
N VAL A 465 -9.45 6.95 -15.94
CA VAL A 465 -10.08 5.68 -15.59
C VAL A 465 -11.30 5.41 -16.45
N GLY A 466 -12.17 6.40 -16.65
CA GLY A 466 -13.34 6.28 -17.51
C GLY A 466 -12.96 5.87 -18.94
N SER A 467 -11.94 6.52 -19.51
CA SER A 467 -11.42 6.22 -20.85
C SER A 467 -10.84 4.81 -20.94
N ALA A 468 -9.96 4.44 -20.01
CA ALA A 468 -9.34 3.11 -19.97
C ALA A 468 -10.38 1.99 -19.75
N THR A 469 -11.32 2.21 -18.83
CA THR A 469 -12.42 1.27 -18.53
C THR A 469 -13.31 1.05 -19.74
N LYS A 470 -13.60 2.09 -20.52
CA LYS A 470 -14.35 1.97 -21.77
C LYS A 470 -13.60 1.09 -22.77
N VAL A 471 -12.33 1.38 -23.03
CA VAL A 471 -11.51 0.60 -23.98
C VAL A 471 -11.44 -0.87 -23.56
N LEU A 472 -11.17 -1.14 -22.29
CA LEU A 472 -11.09 -2.51 -21.75
C LEU A 472 -12.42 -3.26 -21.83
N ASN A 473 -13.56 -2.57 -21.62
CA ASN A 473 -14.88 -3.19 -21.73
C ASN A 473 -15.30 -3.44 -23.18
N ASP A 474 -14.93 -2.55 -24.10
CA ASP A 474 -15.24 -2.62 -25.54
C ASP A 474 -14.47 -3.73 -26.28
N VAL A 475 -13.43 -4.31 -25.67
CA VAL A 475 -12.71 -5.48 -26.21
C VAL A 475 -13.71 -6.65 -26.39
N PRO A 476 -13.95 -7.19 -27.59
CA PRO A 476 -14.87 -8.32 -27.77
C PRO A 476 -14.50 -9.54 -26.91
N ALA A 477 -15.44 -10.45 -26.66
CA ALA A 477 -15.13 -11.72 -26.00
C ALA A 477 -14.08 -12.51 -26.81
N GLY A 478 -12.94 -12.86 -26.20
CA GLY A 478 -11.80 -13.46 -26.89
C GLY A 478 -10.90 -12.47 -27.67
N GLY A 479 -11.27 -11.19 -27.66
CA GLY A 479 -10.48 -10.09 -28.21
C GLY A 479 -9.37 -9.65 -27.26
N ARG A 480 -8.59 -8.67 -27.71
CA ARG A 480 -7.42 -8.13 -27.02
C ARG A 480 -7.44 -6.61 -27.05
N THR A 481 -6.79 -5.96 -26.08
CA THR A 481 -6.56 -4.49 -26.12
C THR A 481 -5.85 -4.09 -27.41
N PRO A 482 -6.05 -2.84 -27.86
CA PRO A 482 -5.36 -2.32 -29.05
C PRO A 482 -3.84 -2.56 -28.98
N ARG A 483 -3.27 -2.87 -30.14
CA ARG A 483 -1.83 -3.12 -30.31
C ARG A 483 -1.16 -1.86 -30.84
N ARG A 484 0.10 -1.69 -30.49
CA ARG A 484 0.93 -0.62 -31.05
C ARG A 484 0.91 -0.68 -32.56
N SER A 485 0.60 0.46 -33.19
CA SER A 485 0.56 0.58 -34.63
C SER A 485 1.18 1.92 -35.07
N PRO A 486 2.32 1.90 -35.78
CA PRO A 486 3.09 0.73 -36.19
C PRO A 486 3.78 0.01 -35.01
N PRO A 487 4.18 -1.26 -35.16
CA PRO A 487 5.01 -1.94 -34.17
C PRO A 487 6.37 -1.24 -34.04
N LEU A 488 6.99 -1.36 -32.85
CA LEU A 488 8.33 -0.84 -32.62
C LEU A 488 9.36 -1.60 -33.47
N PRO A 489 10.44 -0.94 -33.94
CA PRO A 489 11.47 -1.56 -34.76
C PRO A 489 12.11 -2.78 -34.10
N ALA A 490 12.58 -3.75 -34.89
CA ALA A 490 13.11 -5.01 -34.39
C ALA A 490 14.32 -4.83 -33.43
N GLU A 491 15.09 -3.77 -33.64
CA GLU A 491 16.25 -3.38 -32.82
C GLU A 491 15.88 -2.69 -31.50
N SER A 492 14.60 -2.37 -31.28
CA SER A 492 14.14 -1.75 -30.03
C SER A 492 14.24 -2.69 -28.83
N LEU A 493 14.58 -2.14 -27.66
CA LEU A 493 14.54 -2.84 -26.38
C LEU A 493 13.14 -3.40 -26.04
N ALA A 494 12.07 -2.89 -26.66
CA ALA A 494 10.73 -3.48 -26.54
C ALA A 494 10.67 -4.96 -26.95
N ASN A 495 11.59 -5.39 -27.82
CA ASN A 495 11.69 -6.77 -28.29
C ASN A 495 12.71 -7.61 -27.49
N ARG A 496 13.36 -7.02 -26.47
CA ARG A 496 14.35 -7.68 -25.61
C ARG A 496 13.73 -8.13 -24.28
N ASP A 497 14.35 -9.13 -23.67
CA ASP A 497 14.01 -9.62 -22.33
C ASP A 497 15.06 -9.10 -21.33
N ALA A 498 14.67 -8.18 -20.45
CA ALA A 498 15.53 -7.59 -19.43
C ALA A 498 16.15 -8.66 -18.53
N CYS A 499 15.38 -9.70 -18.18
CA CYS A 499 15.85 -10.81 -17.36
C CYS A 499 16.92 -11.67 -18.06
N ALA A 500 16.99 -11.62 -19.39
CA ALA A 500 17.96 -12.38 -20.16
C ALA A 500 19.27 -11.61 -20.42
N LEU A 501 19.29 -10.29 -20.19
CA LEU A 501 20.48 -9.48 -20.44
C LEU A 501 21.58 -9.68 -19.38
N LEU A 502 21.21 -10.01 -18.15
CA LEU A 502 22.15 -10.43 -17.12
C LEU A 502 22.22 -11.95 -17.11
N THR A 503 23.26 -12.50 -17.76
CA THR A 503 23.50 -13.95 -17.74
C THR A 503 23.73 -14.45 -16.31
N PRO A 504 23.46 -15.73 -16.01
CA PRO A 504 23.76 -16.31 -14.70
C PRO A 504 25.22 -16.06 -14.27
N ARG A 505 26.16 -16.11 -15.21
CA ARG A 505 27.59 -15.82 -14.97
C ARG A 505 27.85 -14.37 -14.56
N ALA A 506 27.11 -13.41 -15.13
CA ALA A 506 27.22 -12.01 -14.70
C ALA A 506 26.68 -11.83 -13.28
N LEU A 507 25.60 -12.54 -12.94
CA LEU A 507 24.99 -12.51 -11.61
C LEU A 507 25.79 -13.27 -10.54
N GLU A 508 26.64 -14.23 -10.91
CA GLU A 508 27.60 -14.88 -9.98
C GLU A 508 28.55 -13.88 -9.31
N ALA A 509 28.81 -12.73 -9.95
CA ALA A 509 29.61 -11.64 -9.35
C ALA A 509 28.88 -10.94 -8.19
N VAL A 510 27.58 -11.21 -8.01
CA VAL A 510 26.70 -10.59 -7.01
C VAL A 510 26.47 -11.58 -5.87
N PRO A 511 27.09 -11.39 -4.69
CA PRO A 511 27.07 -12.40 -3.64
C PRO A 511 25.66 -12.80 -3.17
N GLY A 512 25.36 -14.09 -3.29
CA GLY A 512 24.15 -14.74 -2.81
C GLY A 512 22.89 -14.48 -3.65
N VAL A 513 22.99 -13.76 -4.76
CA VAL A 513 21.87 -13.57 -5.70
C VAL A 513 21.53 -14.90 -6.36
N ASP A 514 20.24 -15.24 -6.34
CA ASP A 514 19.70 -16.35 -7.11
C ASP A 514 19.35 -15.89 -8.53
N ALA A 515 20.17 -16.29 -9.51
CA ALA A 515 19.93 -15.96 -10.91
C ALA A 515 18.77 -16.75 -11.55
N SER A 516 18.28 -17.80 -10.89
CA SER A 516 17.29 -18.72 -11.45
C SER A 516 15.83 -18.34 -11.19
N ASP A 517 15.58 -17.44 -10.24
CA ASP A 517 14.24 -16.98 -9.84
C ASP A 517 14.12 -15.44 -9.89
N PRO A 518 14.19 -14.82 -11.08
CA PRO A 518 13.98 -13.38 -11.21
C PRO A 518 12.52 -12.97 -10.98
N GLU A 519 12.33 -11.80 -10.35
CA GLU A 519 11.04 -11.10 -10.34
C GLU A 519 10.94 -10.26 -11.62
N ALA A 520 10.15 -10.74 -12.58
CA ALA A 520 9.95 -10.08 -13.88
C ALA A 520 8.72 -9.17 -13.87
N GLY A 521 8.86 -7.96 -14.41
CA GLY A 521 7.76 -7.01 -14.63
C GLY A 521 7.00 -7.27 -15.94
N PHE A 522 6.05 -6.38 -16.25
CA PHE A 522 5.24 -6.46 -17.47
C PHE A 522 6.13 -6.46 -18.72
N GLY A 523 5.80 -7.32 -19.70
CA GLY A 523 6.61 -7.50 -20.92
C GLY A 523 8.02 -8.07 -20.72
N ARG A 524 8.44 -8.31 -19.46
CA ARG A 524 9.81 -8.59 -19.04
C ARG A 524 10.78 -7.47 -19.45
N TRP A 525 10.33 -6.23 -19.40
CA TRP A 525 11.16 -5.04 -19.60
C TRP A 525 11.78 -4.51 -18.30
N ASP A 526 11.32 -5.05 -17.17
CA ASP A 526 11.91 -4.88 -15.84
C ASP A 526 12.22 -6.26 -15.27
N CYS A 527 13.35 -6.38 -14.59
CA CYS A 527 13.74 -7.59 -13.91
C CYS A 527 14.52 -7.29 -12.63
N SER A 528 14.15 -7.95 -11.54
CA SER A 528 14.80 -7.80 -10.24
C SER A 528 15.30 -9.14 -9.69
N TRP A 529 16.49 -9.12 -9.08
CA TRP A 529 17.09 -10.24 -8.39
C TRP A 529 17.46 -9.85 -6.96
N ARG A 530 17.30 -10.79 -6.02
CA ARG A 530 17.64 -10.57 -4.61
C ARG A 530 18.63 -11.60 -4.10
N SER A 531 19.54 -11.15 -3.25
CA SER A 531 20.43 -12.03 -2.52
C SER A 531 19.67 -12.78 -1.45
N THR A 532 19.97 -14.07 -1.33
CA THR A 532 19.48 -14.94 -0.27
C THR A 532 20.34 -14.86 0.99
N THR A 533 21.50 -14.19 0.91
CA THR A 533 22.52 -14.15 1.98
C THR A 533 22.82 -12.77 2.52
N SER A 534 22.39 -11.72 1.83
CA SER A 534 22.47 -10.33 2.27
C SER A 534 21.26 -9.57 1.76
N ASP A 535 21.16 -8.29 2.09
CA ASP A 535 20.11 -7.45 1.53
C ASP A 535 20.44 -6.95 0.11
N LEU A 536 21.50 -7.47 -0.52
CA LEU A 536 21.93 -7.10 -1.87
C LEU A 536 20.83 -7.41 -2.89
N TRP A 537 20.45 -6.45 -3.73
CA TRP A 537 19.57 -6.65 -4.89
C TRP A 537 20.10 -5.96 -6.12
N VAL A 538 19.64 -6.43 -7.27
CA VAL A 538 19.91 -5.89 -8.59
C VAL A 538 18.58 -5.71 -9.29
N ARG A 539 18.38 -4.57 -9.94
CA ARG A 539 17.27 -4.32 -10.85
C ARG A 539 17.83 -3.90 -12.19
N LEU A 540 17.36 -4.52 -13.26
CA LEU A 540 17.61 -4.11 -14.62
C LEU A 540 16.28 -3.75 -15.26
N PHE A 541 16.18 -2.57 -15.86
CA PHE A 541 14.98 -2.15 -16.56
C PHE A 541 15.29 -1.29 -17.77
N PHE A 542 14.36 -1.26 -18.71
CA PHE A 542 14.45 -0.41 -19.89
C PHE A 542 13.66 0.87 -19.70
N ASP A 543 14.21 1.97 -20.18
CA ASP A 543 13.52 3.26 -20.22
C ASP A 543 13.72 3.94 -21.57
N ARG A 544 12.84 4.89 -21.86
CA ARG A 544 12.93 5.84 -22.96
C ARG A 544 12.87 7.27 -22.44
N GLY A 545 13.57 8.16 -23.11
CA GLY A 545 13.52 9.59 -22.79
C GLY A 545 14.69 10.37 -23.34
N PRO A 546 14.98 11.56 -22.77
CA PRO A 546 16.07 12.41 -23.25
C PRO A 546 17.43 11.71 -23.12
N THR A 547 18.37 12.11 -23.97
CA THR A 547 19.74 11.57 -23.91
C THR A 547 20.40 11.97 -22.59
N PRO A 548 20.91 11.01 -21.78
CA PRO A 548 21.64 11.32 -20.56
C PRO A 548 22.80 12.27 -20.80
N THR A 549 22.98 13.20 -19.89
CA THR A 549 23.96 14.28 -19.94
C THR A 549 24.93 14.19 -18.76
N ALA A 550 25.93 15.08 -18.74
CA ALA A 550 26.82 15.20 -17.59
C ALA A 550 26.12 15.72 -16.31
N ALA A 551 24.89 16.26 -16.41
CA ALA A 551 24.08 16.61 -15.25
C ALA A 551 23.52 15.37 -14.54
N ASP A 552 23.31 14.28 -15.29
CA ASP A 552 22.74 13.03 -14.80
C ASP A 552 23.80 12.12 -14.14
N GLY A 553 25.08 12.49 -14.24
CA GLY A 553 26.17 11.76 -13.59
C GLY A 553 27.49 11.82 -14.35
N THR A 554 28.35 10.84 -14.10
CA THR A 554 29.68 10.74 -14.73
C THR A 554 29.58 9.97 -16.05
N PRO A 555 29.88 10.59 -17.21
CA PRO A 555 29.88 9.90 -18.49
C PRO A 555 30.98 8.85 -18.56
N VAL A 556 30.65 7.67 -19.10
CA VAL A 556 31.55 6.55 -19.33
C VAL A 556 31.19 5.83 -20.63
N GLU A 557 32.09 5.00 -21.15
CA GLU A 557 31.83 4.14 -22.30
C GLU A 557 31.85 2.68 -21.84
N LEU A 558 30.76 1.94 -22.07
CA LEU A 558 30.57 0.55 -21.66
C LEU A 558 30.22 -0.30 -22.87
N ALA A 559 31.10 -1.26 -23.20
CA ALA A 559 30.90 -2.19 -24.32
C ALA A 559 30.57 -1.48 -25.66
N GLY A 560 31.18 -0.32 -25.93
CA GLY A 560 30.95 0.46 -27.14
C GLY A 560 29.69 1.33 -27.14
N HIS A 561 29.01 1.43 -26.00
CA HIS A 561 27.85 2.27 -25.79
C HIS A 561 28.17 3.40 -24.81
N SER A 562 27.68 4.60 -25.12
CA SER A 562 27.71 5.72 -24.19
C SER A 562 26.83 5.43 -22.98
N ALA A 563 27.34 5.72 -21.79
CA ALA A 563 26.67 5.45 -20.54
C ALA A 563 26.95 6.54 -19.51
N VAL A 564 26.10 6.62 -18.49
CA VAL A 564 26.24 7.56 -17.37
C VAL A 564 26.14 6.79 -16.07
N ILE A 565 27.13 6.99 -15.18
CA ILE A 565 27.07 6.52 -13.80
C ILE A 565 26.42 7.64 -12.98
N ALA A 566 25.20 7.42 -12.51
CA ALA A 566 24.47 8.40 -11.72
C ALA A 566 25.20 8.69 -10.39
N PRO A 567 24.98 9.86 -9.77
CA PRO A 567 25.44 10.12 -8.41
C PRO A 567 25.00 9.00 -7.45
N PRO A 568 25.80 8.71 -6.41
CA PRO A 568 25.36 7.80 -5.36
C PRO A 568 24.01 8.25 -4.80
N ASP A 569 23.16 7.27 -4.52
CA ASP A 569 21.87 7.45 -3.88
C ASP A 569 20.81 8.18 -4.74
N ASP A 570 21.03 8.29 -6.05
CA ASP A 570 20.09 8.85 -7.04
C ASP A 570 18.73 8.13 -7.02
N GLU A 571 18.75 6.79 -6.92
CA GLU A 571 17.54 5.94 -6.78
C GLU A 571 17.14 5.72 -5.31
N GLY A 572 17.70 6.51 -4.40
CA GLY A 572 17.46 6.45 -2.96
C GLY A 572 18.68 6.01 -2.14
N PRO A 573 18.62 6.15 -0.80
CA PRO A 573 19.77 6.02 0.09
C PRO A 573 20.47 4.69 -0.06
N HIS A 574 21.80 4.75 -0.13
CA HIS A 574 22.64 3.66 -0.55
C HIS A 574 22.10 3.11 -1.88
N THR A 575 22.36 3.68 -3.04
CA THR A 575 22.09 2.99 -4.32
C THR A 575 23.13 3.43 -5.33
N ALA A 576 23.31 2.63 -6.37
CA ALA A 576 24.07 3.07 -7.53
C ALA A 576 23.31 2.66 -8.79
N LYS A 577 23.19 3.61 -9.71
CA LYS A 577 22.53 3.45 -11.01
C LYS A 577 23.54 3.70 -12.13
N VAL A 578 23.48 2.85 -13.15
CA VAL A 578 24.20 3.05 -14.41
C VAL A 578 23.21 2.97 -15.56
N GLN A 579 23.23 3.98 -16.41
CA GLN A 579 22.34 4.10 -17.57
C GLN A 579 23.16 3.91 -18.83
N VAL A 580 22.83 2.93 -19.66
CA VAL A 580 23.52 2.65 -20.92
C VAL A 580 22.62 2.99 -22.09
N VAL A 581 23.07 3.83 -23.00
CA VAL A 581 22.33 4.18 -24.22
C VAL A 581 22.39 3.02 -25.21
N HIS A 582 21.24 2.42 -25.54
CA HIS A 582 21.12 1.33 -26.51
C HIS A 582 21.00 1.85 -27.93
N ARG A 583 20.06 2.77 -28.17
CA ARG A 583 19.87 3.41 -29.46
C ARG A 583 19.19 4.77 -29.31
N SER A 584 19.40 5.63 -30.30
CA SER A 584 18.64 6.87 -30.45
C SER A 584 17.50 6.69 -31.46
N PHE A 585 16.39 7.40 -31.25
CA PHE A 585 15.27 7.44 -32.19
C PHE A 585 14.63 8.84 -32.17
N THR A 586 13.91 9.16 -33.24
CA THR A 586 13.24 10.46 -33.37
C THR A 586 11.76 10.32 -33.04
N VAL A 587 11.27 11.12 -32.10
CA VAL A 587 9.84 11.21 -31.79
C VAL A 587 9.11 12.14 -32.76
N ARG A 588 7.78 12.14 -32.71
CA ARG A 588 6.91 12.83 -33.69
C ARG A 588 7.19 14.34 -33.82
N ASP A 589 7.70 14.97 -32.77
CA ASP A 589 8.02 16.40 -32.72
C ASP A 589 9.46 16.74 -33.13
N GLY A 590 10.22 15.77 -33.65
CA GLY A 590 11.58 15.96 -34.16
C GLY A 590 12.68 15.92 -33.11
N TYR A 591 12.34 15.76 -31.82
CA TYR A 591 13.32 15.54 -30.76
C TYR A 591 13.94 14.15 -30.87
N THR A 592 15.21 14.06 -30.47
CA THR A 592 15.93 12.79 -30.37
C THR A 592 15.85 12.29 -28.93
N GLU A 593 15.33 11.09 -28.78
CA GLU A 593 15.28 10.35 -27.53
C GLU A 593 16.15 9.09 -27.64
N VAL A 594 16.38 8.45 -26.50
CA VAL A 594 17.16 7.22 -26.41
C VAL A 594 16.38 6.13 -25.70
N GLU A 595 16.60 4.90 -26.12
CA GLU A 595 16.30 3.72 -25.31
C GLU A 595 17.52 3.42 -24.45
N THR A 596 17.31 3.18 -23.16
CA THR A 596 18.38 2.94 -22.19
C THR A 596 18.18 1.62 -21.46
N VAL A 597 19.31 0.95 -21.18
CA VAL A 597 19.37 -0.15 -20.22
C VAL A 597 19.86 0.44 -18.89
N ASN A 598 19.02 0.38 -17.87
CA ASN A 598 19.31 0.90 -16.54
C ASN A 598 19.60 -0.27 -15.60
N VAL A 599 20.74 -0.22 -14.91
CA VAL A 599 21.11 -1.19 -13.88
C VAL A 599 21.24 -0.47 -12.54
N VAL A 600 20.47 -0.91 -11.57
CA VAL A 600 20.47 -0.37 -10.20
C VAL A 600 20.89 -1.45 -9.22
N VAL A 601 21.83 -1.12 -8.34
CA VAL A 601 22.32 -2.05 -7.32
C VAL A 601 22.06 -1.55 -5.90
N GLY A 602 21.61 -2.51 -5.10
CA GLY A 602 21.05 -2.38 -3.79
C GLY A 602 21.74 -3.18 -2.67
N ASP A 603 22.87 -2.84 -2.01
CA ASP A 603 23.32 -3.36 -0.68
C ASP A 603 23.77 -2.28 0.33
N GLY A 604 23.13 -2.20 1.50
CA GLY A 604 23.30 -1.08 2.45
C GLY A 604 24.47 -1.29 3.40
N SER A 605 25.05 -2.49 3.35
CA SER A 605 26.33 -2.81 3.98
C SER A 605 27.53 -2.28 3.20
N ARG A 606 27.33 -1.92 1.93
CA ARG A 606 28.38 -1.53 0.99
C ARG A 606 28.52 -0.03 0.88
N SER A 607 29.74 0.42 0.63
CA SER A 607 30.01 1.81 0.29
C SER A 607 29.43 2.15 -1.08
N ALA A 608 29.15 3.45 -1.30
CA ALA A 608 28.76 3.97 -2.61
C ALA A 608 29.71 3.51 -3.73
N GLN A 609 31.02 3.55 -3.48
CA GLN A 609 32.04 3.14 -4.45
C GLN A 609 31.93 1.64 -4.81
N GLN A 610 31.67 0.77 -3.82
CA GLN A 610 31.48 -0.66 -4.07
C GLN A 610 30.20 -0.94 -4.86
N LEU A 611 29.13 -0.21 -4.59
CA LEU A 611 27.86 -0.31 -5.34
C LEU A 611 28.02 0.19 -6.77
N SER A 612 28.66 1.34 -6.98
CA SER A 612 28.92 1.89 -8.31
C SER A 612 29.81 0.97 -9.14
N ALA A 613 30.84 0.36 -8.55
CA ALA A 613 31.67 -0.63 -9.25
C ALA A 613 30.85 -1.84 -9.69
N LEU A 614 30.03 -2.41 -8.79
CA LEU A 614 29.19 -3.56 -9.10
C LEU A 614 28.13 -3.24 -10.16
N ALA A 615 27.46 -2.08 -10.05
CA ALA A 615 26.49 -1.62 -11.04
C ALA A 615 27.14 -1.40 -12.41
N THR A 616 28.36 -0.87 -12.45
CA THR A 616 29.12 -0.65 -13.71
C THR A 616 29.49 -1.97 -14.38
N ASP A 617 29.94 -2.96 -13.61
CA ASP A 617 30.30 -4.28 -14.14
C ASP A 617 29.08 -5.00 -14.70
N LEU A 618 27.95 -4.96 -13.98
CA LEU A 618 26.68 -5.52 -14.45
C LEU A 618 26.13 -4.79 -15.68
N ALA A 619 26.20 -3.45 -15.70
CA ALA A 619 25.79 -2.64 -16.85
C ALA A 619 26.63 -2.96 -18.09
N ARG A 620 27.94 -3.17 -17.93
CA ARG A 620 28.82 -3.61 -19.03
C ARG A 620 28.42 -4.99 -19.57
N ALA A 621 28.09 -5.92 -18.68
CA ALA A 621 27.63 -7.25 -19.07
C ALA A 621 26.28 -7.20 -19.82
N ALA A 622 25.35 -6.38 -19.33
CA ALA A 622 24.06 -6.16 -19.97
C ALA A 622 24.22 -5.51 -21.36
N ALA A 623 25.06 -4.48 -21.48
CA ALA A 623 25.34 -3.77 -22.74
C ALA A 623 25.97 -4.67 -23.81
N THR A 624 26.72 -5.70 -23.41
CA THR A 624 27.29 -6.68 -24.35
C THR A 624 26.22 -7.65 -24.88
N SER A 625 25.11 -7.80 -24.16
CA SER A 625 24.05 -8.78 -24.43
C SER A 625 22.80 -8.16 -25.05
N ALA A 626 22.65 -6.83 -24.95
CA ALA A 626 21.56 -6.02 -25.52
C ALA A 626 21.65 -5.95 -27.06
#